data_AF-A0A382I033-F1
#
_entry.id   AF-A0A382I033-F1
#
_cell.length_a   1.000
_cell.length_b   1.000
_cell.length_c   1.000
_cell.angle_alpha   90.00
_cell.angle_beta   90.00
_cell.angle_gamma   90.00
#
_symmetry.space_group_name_H-M   'P 1'
#
loop_
_entity.id
_entity.type
_entity.pdbx_description
1 polymer ?
#
loop_
_entity_poly.entity_id
_entity_poly.type
_entity_poly.pdbx_seq_one_letter_code
_entity_poly.pdbx_strand_id
1 'polypeptide(L)'
;MTDSLSPDQSVIDEAIGKFCADFGDEYWLARDTDGEFPEEFVASITAGGWLGIAMPEAHGGFGLGVTEAALMMRRIAQSGGGFAAASSVHINIFGPHPIVK
;
A
#
# COMPACT_ATOMS: atom_id res chain seq x y z
N MET A 1 -18.39 -11.43 5.64
CA MET A 1 -17.26 -12.27 6.13
C MET A 1 -16.59 -11.49 7.24
N THR A 2 -16.76 -11.90 8.49
CA THR A 2 -16.11 -11.29 9.65
C THR A 2 -15.00 -12.23 10.12
N ASP A 3 -13.94 -12.34 9.33
CA ASP A 3 -12.69 -12.92 9.82
C ASP A 3 -11.98 -11.81 10.60
N SER A 4 -11.85 -11.99 11.91
CA SER A 4 -11.11 -11.07 12.77
C SER A 4 -9.63 -11.11 12.38
N LEU A 5 -9.06 -9.95 12.07
CA LEU A 5 -7.62 -9.79 11.83
C LEU A 5 -6.83 -10.23 13.08
N SER A 6 -5.64 -10.77 12.88
CA SER A 6 -4.68 -10.93 13.99
C SER A 6 -4.25 -9.55 14.53
N PRO A 7 -3.64 -9.48 15.72
CA PRO A 7 -3.08 -8.22 16.23
C PRO A 7 -2.11 -7.55 15.25
N ASP A 8 -1.18 -8.32 14.67
CA ASP A 8 -0.20 -7.78 13.71
C ASP A 8 -0.87 -7.29 12.42
N GLN A 9 -1.87 -8.03 11.92
CA GLN A 9 -2.64 -7.63 10.75
C GLN A 9 -3.47 -6.36 11.00
N SER A 10 -3.98 -6.19 12.22
CA SER A 10 -4.69 -4.98 12.63
C SER A 10 -3.74 -3.78 12.66
N VAL A 11 -2.51 -3.96 13.15
CA VAL A 11 -1.48 -2.91 13.14
C VAL A 11 -1.14 -2.48 11.71
N ILE A 12 -1.02 -3.42 10.77
CA ILE A 12 -0.78 -3.11 9.35
C ILE A 12 -1.96 -2.32 8.76
N ASP A 13 -3.20 -2.80 8.97
CA ASP A 13 -4.41 -2.14 8.46
C ASP A 13 -4.55 -0.71 9.01
N GLU A 14 -4.27 -0.50 10.31
CA GLU A 14 -4.25 0.83 10.93
C GLU A 14 -3.14 1.72 10.39
N ALA A 15 -1.93 1.20 10.21
CA ALA A 15 -0.79 1.97 9.74
C ALA A 15 -1.00 2.47 8.32
N ILE A 16 -1.45 1.59 7.41
CA ILE A 16 -1.83 1.95 6.04
C ILE A 16 -3.02 2.91 6.06
N GLY A 17 -3.95 2.73 6.99
CA GLY A 17 -5.07 3.63 7.20
C GLY A 17 -4.66 5.06 7.54
N LYS A 18 -3.69 5.24 8.43
CA LYS A 18 -3.14 6.54 8.79
C LYS A 18 -2.45 7.18 7.60
N PHE A 19 -1.63 6.41 6.88
CA PHE A 19 -0.98 6.87 5.66
C PHE A 19 -2.01 7.35 4.61
N CYS A 20 -3.07 6.58 4.35
CA CYS A 20 -4.10 6.97 3.39
C CYS A 20 -4.90 8.22 3.82
N ALA A 21 -4.97 8.51 5.12
CA ALA A 21 -5.70 9.68 5.62
C ALA A 21 -5.02 11.01 5.24
N ASP A 22 -3.72 10.99 4.95
CA ASP A 22 -2.99 12.17 4.44
C ASP A 22 -3.38 12.51 2.99
N PHE A 23 -4.02 11.58 2.27
CA PHE A 23 -4.45 11.70 0.87
C PHE A 23 -5.97 11.53 0.76
N GLY A 24 -6.71 12.55 1.19
CA GLY A 24 -8.17 12.58 1.17
C GLY A 24 -8.79 12.89 -0.20
N ASP A 25 -10.11 13.08 -0.21
CA ASP A 25 -10.91 13.24 -1.42
C ASP A 25 -10.46 14.42 -2.30
N GLU A 26 -10.00 15.53 -1.71
CA GLU A 26 -9.52 16.70 -2.45
C GLU A 26 -8.26 16.38 -3.28
N TYR A 27 -7.33 15.61 -2.72
CA TYR A 27 -6.13 15.18 -3.44
C TYR A 27 -6.49 14.29 -4.62
N TRP A 28 -7.36 13.30 -4.41
CA TRP A 28 -7.76 12.37 -5.45
C TRP A 28 -8.63 13.02 -6.52
N LEU A 29 -9.51 13.96 -6.15
CA LEU A 29 -10.27 14.76 -7.10
C LEU A 29 -9.34 15.62 -7.97
N ALA A 30 -8.29 16.21 -7.39
CA ALA A 30 -7.30 16.95 -8.16
C ALA A 30 -6.61 16.03 -9.19
N ARG A 31 -6.15 14.85 -8.77
CA ARG A 31 -5.52 13.86 -9.67
C ARG A 31 -6.45 13.33 -10.76
N ASP A 32 -7.72 13.13 -10.44
CA ASP A 32 -8.72 12.73 -11.43
C ASP A 32 -8.99 13.86 -12.45
N THR A 33 -8.94 15.12 -11.98
CA THR A 33 -9.19 16.30 -12.82
C THR A 33 -8.01 16.62 -13.74
N ASP A 34 -6.78 16.55 -13.22
CA ASP A 34 -5.57 16.88 -13.98
C ASP A 34 -4.98 15.69 -14.75
N GLY A 35 -5.32 14.45 -14.36
CA GLY A 35 -4.81 13.22 -14.97
C GLY A 35 -3.35 12.92 -14.64
N GLU A 36 -2.77 13.62 -13.66
CA GLU A 36 -1.38 13.47 -13.26
C GLU A 36 -1.18 12.22 -12.39
N PHE A 37 0.00 11.63 -12.47
CA PHE A 37 0.35 10.50 -11.64
C PHE A 37 0.47 10.93 -10.16
N PRO A 38 -0.02 10.15 -9.19
CA PRO A 38 -0.01 10.53 -7.78
C PRO A 38 1.38 10.35 -7.14
N GLU A 39 2.38 11.13 -7.59
CA GLU A 39 3.78 11.00 -7.15
C GLU A 39 3.94 11.16 -5.64
N GLU A 40 3.24 12.11 -5.01
CA GLU A 40 3.34 12.36 -3.57
C GLU A 40 2.88 11.15 -2.75
N PHE A 41 1.79 10.52 -3.19
CA PHE A 41 1.27 9.28 -2.59
C PHE A 41 2.30 8.15 -2.70
N VAL A 42 2.85 7.93 -3.91
CA VAL A 42 3.83 6.87 -4.16
C VAL A 42 5.14 7.13 -3.41
N ALA A 43 5.61 8.37 -3.35
CA ALA A 43 6.81 8.75 -2.61
C ALA A 43 6.63 8.48 -1.11
N SER A 44 5.47 8.87 -0.56
CA SER A 44 5.19 8.71 0.88
C SER A 44 5.05 7.24 1.28
N ILE A 45 4.33 6.40 0.51
CA ILE A 45 4.23 4.96 0.81
C ILE A 45 5.58 4.25 0.67
N THR A 46 6.41 4.68 -0.29
CA THR A 46 7.77 4.15 -0.49
C THR A 46 8.69 4.53 0.66
N ALA A 47 8.62 5.78 1.13
CA ALA A 47 9.38 6.24 2.29
C ALA A 47 9.00 5.46 3.58
N GLY A 48 7.76 4.98 3.67
CA GLY A 48 7.31 4.07 4.73
C GLY A 48 7.78 2.62 4.59
N GLY A 49 8.47 2.25 3.50
CA GLY A 49 8.97 0.90 3.25
C GLY A 49 7.90 -0.12 2.81
N TRP A 50 6.65 0.31 2.65
CA TRP A 50 5.50 -0.58 2.41
C TRP A 50 5.54 -1.33 1.09
N LEU A 51 6.28 -0.83 0.09
CA LEU A 51 6.50 -1.57 -1.15
C LEU A 51 7.31 -2.87 -0.93
N GLY A 52 8.08 -2.95 0.16
CA GLY A 52 8.83 -4.12 0.58
C GLY A 52 8.06 -5.06 1.51
N ILE A 53 6.72 -4.96 1.62
CA ILE A 53 5.94 -5.72 2.61
C ILE A 53 6.18 -7.23 2.57
N ALA A 54 6.27 -7.84 1.38
CA ALA A 54 6.54 -9.26 1.21
C ALA A 54 8.01 -9.60 0.88
N MET A 55 8.85 -8.57 0.79
CA MET A 55 10.26 -8.70 0.45
C MET A 55 11.05 -9.15 1.70
N PRO A 56 12.07 -10.03 1.59
CA PRO A 56 12.85 -10.42 2.76
C PRO A 56 13.58 -9.25 3.41
N GLU A 57 13.76 -9.32 4.73
CA GLU A 57 14.48 -8.31 5.51
C GLU A 57 15.92 -8.10 5.01
N ALA A 58 16.57 -9.17 4.52
CA ALA A 58 17.92 -9.10 3.92
C ALA A 58 18.00 -8.16 2.70
N HIS A 59 16.86 -7.83 2.09
CA HIS A 59 16.72 -6.90 0.97
C HIS A 59 15.98 -5.61 1.37
N GLY A 60 15.84 -5.33 2.67
CA GLY A 60 15.20 -4.12 3.19
C GLY A 60 13.67 -4.17 3.22
N GLY A 61 13.07 -5.35 3.12
CA GLY A 61 11.62 -5.54 3.28
C GLY A 61 11.18 -5.92 4.69
N PHE A 62 9.90 -6.18 4.86
CA PHE A 62 9.30 -6.59 6.14
C PHE A 62 9.22 -8.11 6.33
N GLY A 63 9.54 -8.91 5.30
CA GLY A 63 9.53 -10.37 5.37
C GLY A 63 8.14 -10.99 5.60
N LEU A 64 7.06 -10.24 5.35
CA LEU A 64 5.69 -10.71 5.55
C LEU A 64 5.16 -11.52 4.36
N GLY A 65 3.93 -12.00 4.47
CA GLY A 65 3.31 -12.85 3.47
C GLY A 65 2.38 -12.13 2.50
N VAL A 66 1.83 -12.92 1.58
CA VAL A 66 0.81 -12.48 0.62
C VAL A 66 -0.46 -11.98 1.31
N THR A 67 -0.80 -12.48 2.49
CA THR A 67 -1.97 -12.05 3.26
C THR A 67 -1.81 -10.61 3.73
N GLU A 68 -0.65 -10.26 4.30
CA GLU A 68 -0.36 -8.90 4.76
C GLU A 68 -0.29 -7.92 3.58
N ALA A 69 0.31 -8.35 2.48
CA ALA A 69 0.29 -7.59 1.23
C ALA A 69 -1.16 -7.34 0.72
N ALA A 70 -2.02 -8.36 0.77
CA ALA A 70 -3.41 -8.23 0.37
C ALA A 70 -4.21 -7.31 1.31
N LEU A 71 -3.93 -7.33 2.62
CA LEU A 71 -4.55 -6.44 3.60
C LEU A 71 -4.15 -4.99 3.36
N MET A 72 -2.86 -4.72 3.11
CA MET A 72 -2.37 -3.41 2.71
C MET A 72 -3.11 -2.93 1.45
N MET A 73 -3.17 -3.75 0.40
CA MET A 73 -3.85 -3.40 -0.85
C MET A 73 -5.35 -3.15 -0.67
N ARG A 74 -6.01 -3.96 0.17
CA ARG A 74 -7.41 -3.76 0.54
C ARG A 74 -7.61 -2.41 1.22
N ARG A 75 -6.76 -2.07 2.18
CA ARG A 75 -6.86 -0.81 2.92
C ARG A 75 -6.63 0.40 2.01
N ILE A 76 -5.65 0.33 1.10
CA ILE A 76 -5.40 1.36 0.09
C ILE A 76 -6.61 1.52 -0.83
N ALA A 77 -7.20 0.41 -1.31
CA ALA A 77 -8.37 0.45 -2.17
C ALA A 77 -9.65 0.97 -1.46
N GLN A 78 -9.66 0.95 -0.13
CA GLN A 78 -10.74 1.55 0.68
C GLN A 78 -10.54 3.04 0.96
N SER A 79 -9.41 3.62 0.57
CA SER A 79 -9.16 5.07 0.65
C SER A 79 -9.90 5.83 -0.45
N GLY A 80 -9.87 7.18 -0.37
CA GLY A 80 -10.51 8.05 -1.37
C GLY A 80 -10.03 7.84 -2.81
N GLY A 81 -8.83 7.30 -3.01
CA GLY A 81 -8.27 7.02 -4.34
C GLY A 81 -8.68 5.68 -4.95
N GLY A 82 -9.36 4.81 -4.20
CA GLY A 82 -9.89 3.55 -4.70
C GLY A 82 -8.88 2.73 -5.51
N PHE A 83 -9.30 2.36 -6.73
CA PHE A 83 -8.43 1.59 -7.63
C PHE A 83 -7.25 2.38 -8.17
N ALA A 84 -7.33 3.71 -8.31
CA ALA A 84 -6.21 4.53 -8.78
C ALA A 84 -5.04 4.53 -7.77
N ALA A 85 -5.36 4.60 -6.48
CA ALA A 85 -4.36 4.46 -5.42
C ALA A 85 -3.71 3.07 -5.45
N ALA A 86 -4.53 2.01 -5.48
CA ALA A 86 -4.03 0.65 -5.53
C ALA A 86 -3.19 0.36 -6.79
N SER A 87 -3.64 0.83 -7.96
CA SER A 87 -2.96 0.57 -9.23
C SER A 87 -1.58 1.22 -9.28
N SER A 88 -1.41 2.39 -8.65
CA SER A 88 -0.14 3.12 -8.61
C SER A 88 1.01 2.39 -7.89
N VAL A 89 0.71 1.39 -7.04
CA VAL A 89 1.71 0.70 -6.20
C VAL A 89 1.78 -0.82 -6.38
N HIS A 90 0.70 -1.49 -6.80
CA HIS A 90 0.56 -2.95 -6.69
C HIS A 90 1.65 -3.76 -7.42
N ILE A 91 2.14 -3.27 -8.57
CA ILE A 91 3.15 -3.97 -9.37
C ILE A 91 4.48 -4.14 -8.62
N ASN A 92 4.82 -3.19 -7.77
CA ASN A 92 6.10 -3.14 -7.06
C ASN A 92 6.15 -4.07 -5.84
N ILE A 93 5.01 -4.57 -5.38
CA ILE A 93 4.93 -5.47 -4.22
C ILE A 93 5.56 -6.83 -4.54
N PHE A 94 5.25 -7.38 -5.71
CA PHE A 94 5.73 -8.70 -6.13
C PHE A 94 6.67 -8.68 -7.33
N GLY A 95 6.73 -7.59 -8.09
CA GLY A 95 7.61 -7.43 -9.25
C GLY A 95 9.08 -7.80 -8.99
N PRO A 96 9.67 -7.51 -7.81
CA PRO A 96 11.04 -7.88 -7.48
C PRO A 96 11.19 -9.29 -6.87
N HIS A 97 10.15 -10.08 -6.64
CA HIS A 97 10.34 -11.44 -6.10
C HIS A 97 11.23 -12.35 -6.98
N PRO A 98 11.21 -12.29 -8.33
CA PRO A 98 12.09 -13.10 -9.17
C PRO A 98 13.60 -12.80 -9.03
N ILE A 99 13.99 -11.65 -8.48
CA ILE A 99 15.41 -11.30 -8.28
C ILE A 99 15.96 -11.82 -6.94
N VAL A 100 15.07 -12.22 -6.03
CA VAL A 100 15.43 -12.81 -4.74
C VAL A 100 15.57 -14.32 -4.91
N LYS A 101 16.68 -14.89 -4.42
CA LYS A 101 16.97 -16.34 -4.47
C LYS A 101 16.86 -16.98 -3.11
#